data_AF-A0AAN7VU80-F1
#
_entry.id   AF-A0AAN7VU80-F1
#
_cell.length_a   1.000
_cell.length_b   1.000
_cell.length_c   1.000
_cell.angle_alpha   90.00
_cell.angle_beta   90.00
_cell.angle_gamma   90.00
#
_symmetry.space_group_name_H-M   'P 1'
#
loop_
_entity.id
_entity.type
_entity.pdbx_description
1 polymer ?
#
loop_
_entity_poly.entity_id
_entity_poly.type
_entity_poly.pdbx_seq_one_letter_code
_entity_poly.pdbx_strand_id
1 'polypeptide(L)'
;MGLFLAIAIPLELPKTNVYLSYNFEANYNVPENQTTYEYPPIISDRSLGINRKNVYDALEFKINSHGYPGRECLLRTICEASEYDLSGNGVLGDVIHVLLSPTASRSENLSPEYEEAETNGKSNHNCAKYAQNCSISLIGLISWLGNADLKCNTLTSITITHYPLFSF
;
A
#
# COMPACT_ATOMS: atom_id res chain seq x y z
N MET A 1 -4.97 -18.87 11.91
CA MET A 1 -3.87 -18.86 10.91
C MET A 1 -3.16 -17.53 11.00
N GLY A 2 -1.83 -17.51 11.02
CA GLY A 2 -1.04 -16.28 11.16
C GLY A 2 -0.41 -15.83 9.85
N LEU A 3 -0.33 -14.52 9.64
CA LEU A 3 0.48 -13.86 8.62
C LEU A 3 1.71 -13.26 9.30
N PHE A 4 2.90 -13.55 8.78
CA PHE A 4 4.15 -12.94 9.23
C PHE A 4 4.80 -12.16 8.08
N LEU A 5 5.06 -10.88 8.29
CA LEU A 5 5.71 -9.97 7.35
C LEU A 5 7.03 -9.48 7.96
N ALA A 6 8.15 -9.78 7.31
CA ALA A 6 9.46 -9.28 7.68
C ALA A 6 10.02 -8.36 6.59
N ILE A 7 10.34 -7.12 6.96
CA ILE A 7 10.97 -6.12 6.10
C ILE A 7 12.41 -5.96 6.56
N ALA A 8 13.40 -6.20 5.68
CA ALA A 8 14.81 -6.01 5.98
C ALA A 8 15.44 -4.99 5.02
N ILE A 9 16.02 -3.93 5.57
CA ILE A 9 16.63 -2.81 4.85
C ILE A 9 18.13 -2.82 5.10
N PRO A 10 18.99 -2.93 4.06
CA PRO A 10 20.43 -2.84 4.23
C PRO A 10 20.86 -1.39 4.58
N LEU A 11 21.82 -1.24 5.48
CA LEU A 11 22.47 0.03 5.79
C LEU A 11 23.88 0.04 5.18
N GLU A 12 24.19 1.07 4.38
CA GLU A 12 25.50 1.23 3.77
C GLU A 12 26.50 1.80 4.78
N LEU A 13 27.35 0.95 5.36
CA LEU A 13 28.47 1.34 6.22
C LEU A 13 29.82 0.93 5.59
N PRO A 14 30.88 1.73 5.72
CA PRO A 14 32.10 1.58 4.91
C PRO A 14 32.94 0.33 5.18
N LYS A 15 32.60 -0.53 6.15
CA LYS A 15 33.36 -1.77 6.47
C LYS A 15 32.52 -2.90 7.08
N THR A 16 31.19 -2.80 7.10
CA THR A 16 30.34 -3.83 7.73
C THR A 16 28.97 -3.86 7.09
N ASN A 17 28.46 -5.07 6.87
CA ASN A 17 27.09 -5.27 6.40
C ASN A 17 26.16 -5.28 7.62
N VAL A 18 25.29 -4.28 7.73
CA VAL A 18 24.29 -4.17 8.79
C VAL A 18 22.91 -4.08 8.13
N TYR A 19 21.94 -4.80 8.68
CA TYR A 19 20.55 -4.80 8.19
C TYR A 19 19.61 -4.35 9.31
N LEU A 20 18.69 -3.46 8.99
CA LEU A 20 17.58 -3.06 9.86
C LEU A 20 16.36 -3.88 9.50
N SER A 21 15.83 -4.65 10.45
CA SER A 21 14.65 -5.49 10.22
C SER A 21 13.44 -5.04 11.04
N TYR A 22 12.28 -4.92 10.38
CA TYR A 22 10.98 -4.75 11.00
C TYR A 22 10.14 -6.02 10.78
N ASN A 23 9.70 -6.65 11.85
CA ASN A 23 8.90 -7.88 11.81
C ASN A 23 7.49 -7.59 12.32
N PHE A 24 6.48 -8.01 11.57
CA PHE A 24 5.07 -7.83 11.87
C PHE A 24 4.38 -9.17 11.86
N GLU A 25 3.69 -9.49 12.93
CA GLU A 25 2.89 -10.71 13.08
C GLU A 25 1.42 -10.34 13.21
N ALA A 26 0.56 -10.98 12.42
CA ALA A 26 -0.88 -10.81 12.48
C ALA A 26 -1.56 -12.19 12.59
N ASN A 27 -2.27 -12.42 13.70
CA ASN A 27 -3.01 -13.66 13.91
C ASN A 27 -4.49 -13.45 13.56
N TYR A 28 -4.99 -14.18 12.56
CA TYR A 28 -6.38 -14.11 12.13
C TYR A 28 -7.13 -15.39 12.50
N ASN A 29 -8.25 -15.22 13.20
CA ASN A 29 -9.19 -16.31 13.45
C ASN A 29 -9.96 -16.58 12.16
N VAL A 30 -9.58 -17.64 11.45
CA VAL A 30 -10.32 -18.10 10.25
C VAL A 30 -11.38 -19.08 10.73
N PRO A 31 -12.67 -18.91 10.35
CA PRO A 31 -13.70 -19.88 10.70
C PRO A 31 -13.40 -21.22 10.01
N GLU A 32 -13.48 -22.32 10.76
CA GLU A 32 -13.10 -23.66 10.30
C GLU A 32 -14.11 -24.31 9.35
N ASN A 33 -15.23 -23.64 9.02
CA ASN A 33 -16.37 -24.28 8.37
C ASN A 33 -16.97 -23.49 7.19
N GLN A 34 -17.17 -24.20 6.07
CA GLN A 34 -17.62 -23.68 4.77
C GLN A 34 -19.08 -23.21 4.75
N THR A 35 -19.92 -23.69 5.67
CA THR A 35 -21.35 -23.34 5.72
C THR A 35 -21.63 -21.93 6.25
N THR A 36 -20.60 -21.21 6.74
CA THR A 36 -20.74 -19.83 7.25
C THR A 36 -20.60 -18.77 6.15
N TYR A 37 -20.26 -19.18 4.92
CA TYR A 37 -20.29 -18.31 3.74
C TYR A 37 -21.72 -18.21 3.18
N GLU A 38 -22.68 -17.73 3.99
CA GLU A 38 -24.00 -17.35 3.47
C GLU A 38 -23.89 -15.97 2.82
N TYR A 39 -24.26 -15.90 1.53
CA TYR A 39 -24.33 -14.65 0.79
C TYR A 39 -25.73 -14.02 0.98
N PRO A 40 -25.85 -12.73 1.31
CA PRO A 40 -24.77 -11.78 1.53
C PRO A 40 -24.11 -12.02 2.89
N PRO A 41 -22.77 -11.92 2.99
CA PRO A 41 -22.12 -11.98 4.29
C PRO A 41 -22.75 -10.93 5.20
N ILE A 42 -23.13 -11.32 6.42
CA ILE A 42 -23.29 -10.36 7.50
C ILE A 42 -21.88 -9.88 7.81
N ILE A 43 -21.39 -8.97 6.98
CA ILE A 43 -20.25 -8.15 7.30
C ILE A 43 -20.72 -7.43 8.55
N SER A 44 -20.33 -7.94 9.74
CA SER A 44 -20.13 -7.02 10.85
C SER A 44 -19.31 -5.92 10.22
N ASP A 45 -19.75 -4.67 10.33
CA ASP A 45 -19.12 -3.46 9.79
C ASP A 45 -17.67 -3.26 10.30
N ARG A 46 -17.02 -4.32 10.75
CA ARG A 46 -15.61 -4.56 10.47
C ARG A 46 -15.37 -4.70 8.96
N SER A 47 -15.65 -3.65 8.19
CA SER A 47 -14.54 -3.14 7.38
C SER A 47 -13.33 -3.10 8.32
N LEU A 48 -12.11 -3.43 7.89
CA LEU A 48 -10.99 -2.85 8.62
C LEU A 48 -11.39 -1.38 8.83
N GLY A 49 -11.66 -0.94 10.07
CA GLY A 49 -12.38 0.30 10.40
C GLY A 49 -11.55 1.55 10.09
N ILE A 50 -10.85 1.45 8.97
CA ILE A 50 -9.95 2.32 8.31
C ILE A 50 -10.86 3.16 7.43
N ASN A 51 -11.44 4.17 8.06
CA ASN A 51 -12.05 5.27 7.33
C ASN A 51 -10.99 5.83 6.37
N ARG A 52 -11.28 5.89 5.07
CA ARG A 52 -10.29 6.33 4.07
C ARG A 52 -9.86 7.76 4.32
N LYS A 53 -10.76 8.57 4.87
CA LYS A 53 -10.42 9.92 5.34
C LYS A 53 -9.28 9.89 6.35
N ASN A 54 -9.31 8.98 7.33
CA ASN A 54 -8.25 8.86 8.32
C ASN A 54 -6.92 8.39 7.69
N VAL A 55 -6.98 7.55 6.65
CA VAL A 55 -5.79 7.14 5.90
C VAL A 55 -5.20 8.30 5.13
N TYR A 56 -6.04 9.06 4.43
CA TYR A 56 -5.61 10.23 3.67
C TYR A 56 -5.08 11.31 4.60
N ASP A 57 -5.75 11.59 5.71
CA ASP A 57 -5.29 12.52 6.75
C ASP A 57 -3.92 12.07 7.31
N ALA A 58 -3.74 10.78 7.61
CA ALA A 58 -2.47 10.25 8.10
C ALA A 58 -1.36 10.33 7.04
N LEU A 59 -1.68 10.05 5.78
CA LEU A 59 -0.74 10.07 4.67
C LEU A 59 -0.32 11.51 4.34
N GLU A 60 -1.27 12.45 4.29
CA GLU A 60 -1.00 13.87 4.14
C GLU A 60 -0.13 14.40 5.28
N PHE A 61 -0.49 14.09 6.54
CA PHE A 61 0.31 14.47 7.70
C PHE A 61 1.74 13.93 7.60
N LYS A 62 1.88 12.65 7.21
CA LYS A 62 3.19 12.02 7.08
C LYS A 62 4.02 12.67 5.97
N ILE A 63 3.45 12.92 4.80
CA ILE A 63 4.13 13.58 3.68
C ILE A 63 4.52 15.02 4.06
N ASN A 64 3.61 15.76 4.71
CA ASN A 64 3.88 17.10 5.26
C ASN A 64 5.05 17.09 6.25
N SER A 65 5.11 16.09 7.14
CA SER A 65 6.20 15.94 8.11
C SER A 65 7.57 15.73 7.45
N HIS A 66 7.59 15.25 6.20
CA HIS A 66 8.80 15.08 5.39
C HIS A 66 9.15 16.29 4.52
N GLY A 67 8.40 17.41 4.63
CA GLY A 67 8.69 18.67 3.94
C GLY A 67 8.07 18.80 2.55
N TYR A 68 7.11 17.95 2.20
CA TYR A 68 6.39 17.99 0.91
C TYR A 68 4.93 18.39 1.11
N PRO A 69 4.27 19.00 0.11
CA PRO A 69 2.86 19.38 0.21
C PRO A 69 1.97 18.12 0.23
N GLY A 70 1.52 17.71 1.42
CA GLY A 70 0.87 16.43 1.66
C GLY A 70 -0.33 16.16 0.76
N ARG A 71 -1.25 17.13 0.65
CA ARG A 71 -2.45 17.02 -0.18
C ARG A 71 -2.13 16.89 -1.67
N GLU A 72 -1.25 17.74 -2.18
CA GLU A 72 -0.86 17.73 -3.59
C GLU A 72 -0.12 16.43 -3.96
N CYS A 73 0.76 15.97 -3.08
CA CYS A 73 1.48 14.71 -3.26
C CYS A 73 0.57 13.49 -3.14
N LEU A 74 -0.45 13.53 -2.27
CA LEU A 74 -1.46 12.49 -2.19
C LEU A 74 -2.28 12.42 -3.50
N LEU A 75 -2.73 13.56 -4.04
CA LEU A 75 -3.43 13.63 -5.32
C LEU A 75 -2.58 13.05 -6.46
N ARG A 76 -1.28 13.42 -6.51
CA ARG A 76 -0.33 12.83 -7.46
C ARG A 76 -0.23 11.32 -7.33
N THR A 77 -0.15 10.82 -6.10
CA THR A 77 -0.03 9.39 -5.80
C THR A 77 -1.27 8.60 -6.22
N ILE A 78 -2.47 9.13 -5.96
CA ILE A 78 -3.74 8.52 -6.38
C ILE A 78 -3.81 8.46 -7.91
N CYS A 79 -3.44 9.54 -8.60
CA CYS A 79 -3.40 9.56 -10.06
C CYS A 79 -2.41 8.52 -10.61
N GLU A 80 -1.16 8.54 -10.15
CA GLU A 80 -0.12 7.62 -10.62
C GLU A 80 -0.47 6.15 -10.32
N ALA A 81 -1.09 5.87 -9.17
CA ALA A 81 -1.57 4.53 -8.81
C ALA A 81 -2.79 4.08 -9.62
N SER A 82 -3.53 5.02 -10.22
CA SER A 82 -4.69 4.73 -11.08
C SER A 82 -4.32 4.67 -12.57
N GLU A 83 -3.16 5.21 -12.95
CA GLU A 83 -2.61 5.17 -14.31
C GLU A 83 -2.19 3.75 -14.71
N TYR A 84 -1.68 2.98 -13.74
CA TYR A 84 -1.33 1.57 -13.92
C TYR A 84 -2.16 0.72 -12.99
N ASP A 85 -2.80 -0.31 -13.53
CA ASP A 85 -3.45 -1.29 -12.69
C ASP A 85 -2.36 -2.06 -11.91
N LEU A 86 -2.37 -1.91 -10.59
CA LEU A 86 -1.48 -2.67 -9.70
C LEU A 86 -1.96 -4.13 -9.54
N SER A 87 -3.09 -4.49 -10.14
CA SER A 87 -3.61 -5.86 -10.19
C SER A 87 -2.57 -6.78 -10.85
N GLY A 88 -2.12 -7.79 -10.10
CA GLY A 88 -1.08 -8.72 -10.56
C GLY A 88 0.28 -8.57 -9.88
N ASN A 89 0.52 -7.53 -9.07
CA ASN A 89 1.73 -7.41 -8.24
C ASN A 89 1.62 -8.18 -6.90
N GLY A 90 0.68 -9.12 -6.81
CA GLY A 90 0.36 -9.87 -5.59
C GLY A 90 -0.50 -9.10 -4.59
N VAL A 91 -0.68 -9.66 -3.39
CA VAL A 91 -1.58 -9.12 -2.35
C VAL A 91 -1.26 -7.67 -1.99
N LEU A 92 0.02 -7.28 -2.01
CA LEU A 92 0.42 -5.89 -1.73
C LEU A 92 -0.12 -4.92 -2.80
N GLY A 93 -0.10 -5.31 -4.07
CA GLY A 93 -0.67 -4.52 -5.16
C GLY A 93 -2.18 -4.32 -4.99
N ASP A 94 -2.89 -5.39 -4.63
CA ASP A 94 -4.34 -5.34 -4.39
C ASP A 94 -4.70 -4.45 -3.20
N VAL A 95 -3.92 -4.51 -2.11
CA VAL A 95 -4.12 -3.63 -0.94
C VAL A 95 -3.90 -2.16 -1.30
N ILE A 96 -2.81 -1.86 -2.02
CA ILE A 96 -2.51 -0.48 -2.43
C ILE A 96 -3.60 0.03 -3.38
N HIS A 97 -4.04 -0.78 -4.34
CA HIS A 97 -5.13 -0.45 -5.26
C HIS A 97 -6.42 -0.10 -4.50
N VAL A 98 -6.80 -0.90 -3.50
CA VAL A 98 -8.02 -0.66 -2.69
C VAL A 98 -7.92 0.62 -1.84
N LEU A 99 -6.74 0.94 -1.31
CA LEU A 99 -6.52 2.14 -0.49
C LEU A 99 -6.47 3.43 -1.33
N LEU A 100 -5.87 3.37 -2.52
CA LEU A 100 -5.65 4.52 -3.41
C LEU A 100 -6.71 4.66 -4.51
N SER A 101 -7.79 3.87 -4.48
CA SER A 101 -8.96 3.99 -5.37
C SER A 101 -10.17 4.55 -4.59
N PRO A 102 -10.35 5.88 -4.57
CA PRO A 102 -11.52 6.54 -3.99
C PRO A 102 -12.86 5.92 -4.47
N THR A 103 -12.97 5.58 -5.75
CA THR A 103 -14.20 5.03 -6.35
C THR A 103 -14.46 3.55 -6.03
N ALA A 104 -13.49 2.81 -5.47
CA ALA A 104 -13.67 1.40 -5.12
C ALA A 104 -14.65 1.14 -3.95
N SER A 105 -15.25 2.16 -3.32
CA SER A 105 -16.24 1.97 -2.24
C SER A 105 -17.32 3.06 -2.19
N ARG A 106 -18.16 3.05 -1.14
CA ARG A 106 -19.21 4.05 -0.91
C ARG A 106 -18.58 5.43 -0.67
N SER A 107 -19.25 6.48 -1.11
CA SER A 107 -18.78 7.86 -0.93
C SER A 107 -18.74 8.24 0.56
N GLU A 108 -17.53 8.35 1.12
CA GLU A 108 -17.30 8.71 2.53
C GLU A 108 -17.21 10.24 2.76
N ASN A 109 -17.92 11.07 1.97
CA ASN A 109 -17.78 12.55 1.96
C ASN A 109 -16.31 13.02 1.77
N LEU A 110 -15.57 12.31 0.91
CA LEU A 110 -14.22 12.72 0.50
C LEU A 110 -14.30 13.95 -0.42
N SER A 111 -13.21 14.71 -0.49
CA SER A 111 -13.12 15.84 -1.43
C SER A 111 -13.25 15.33 -2.87
N PRO A 112 -14.05 15.99 -3.74
CA PRO A 112 -14.22 15.57 -5.13
C PRO A 112 -12.91 15.59 -5.94
N GLU A 113 -11.89 16.29 -5.44
CA GLU A 113 -10.56 16.35 -6.06
C GLU A 113 -9.84 14.99 -6.09
N TYR A 114 -10.07 14.11 -5.11
CA TYR A 114 -9.47 12.77 -5.10
C TYR A 114 -10.08 11.89 -6.20
N GLU A 115 -11.40 11.99 -6.41
CA GLU A 115 -12.11 11.28 -7.49
C GLU A 115 -11.68 11.80 -8.87
N GLU A 116 -11.45 13.12 -8.99
CA GLU A 116 -10.87 13.72 -10.20
C GLU A 116 -9.47 13.16 -10.49
N ALA A 117 -8.62 13.06 -9.45
CA ALA A 117 -7.27 12.52 -9.59
C ALA A 117 -7.25 11.06 -10.05
N GLU A 118 -8.09 10.22 -9.45
CA GLU A 118 -8.28 8.83 -9.89
C GLU A 118 -8.76 8.74 -11.34
N THR A 119 -9.75 9.54 -11.71
CA THR A 119 -10.32 9.54 -13.07
C THR A 119 -9.29 9.98 -14.11
N ASN A 120 -8.44 10.97 -13.79
CA ASN A 120 -7.37 11.42 -14.66
C ASN A 120 -6.28 10.35 -14.86
N GLY A 121 -5.94 9.59 -13.81
CA GLY A 121 -5.04 8.45 -13.95
C GLY A 121 -5.66 7.33 -14.79
N LYS A 122 -6.88 6.92 -14.45
CA LYS A 122 -7.54 5.74 -15.04
C LYS A 122 -7.98 5.90 -16.49
N SER A 123 -8.55 7.06 -16.85
CA SER A 123 -9.13 7.28 -18.18
C SER A 123 -8.19 8.04 -19.11
N ASN A 124 -7.48 9.04 -18.58
CA ASN A 124 -6.67 9.94 -19.38
C ASN A 124 -5.18 9.54 -19.40
N HIS A 125 -4.76 8.62 -18.52
CA HIS A 125 -3.35 8.26 -18.28
C HIS A 125 -2.46 9.52 -18.22
N ASN A 126 -2.94 10.54 -17.50
CA ASN A 126 -2.29 11.84 -17.47
C ASN A 126 -2.24 12.41 -16.06
N CYS A 127 -1.10 12.19 -15.40
CA CYS A 127 -0.81 12.71 -14.07
C CYS A 127 0.13 13.93 -14.07
N ALA A 128 0.45 14.49 -15.25
CA ALA A 128 1.37 15.62 -15.39
C ALA A 128 0.90 16.89 -14.65
N LYS A 129 -0.42 17.08 -14.50
CA LYS A 129 -1.01 18.16 -13.69
C LYS A 129 -0.55 18.09 -12.23
N TYR A 130 -0.56 16.90 -11.65
CA TYR A 130 -0.23 16.69 -10.24
C TYR A 130 1.29 16.64 -9.98
N ALA A 131 2.07 16.29 -11.00
CA ALA A 131 3.54 16.34 -10.95
C ALA A 131 4.11 17.76 -10.80
N GLN A 132 3.36 18.80 -11.17
CA GLN A 132 3.77 20.20 -11.02
C GLN A 132 3.68 20.69 -9.56
N ASN A 133 2.71 20.16 -8.81
CA ASN A 133 2.42 20.61 -7.45
C ASN A 133 3.12 19.77 -6.37
N CYS A 134 3.62 18.59 -6.74
CA CYS A 134 4.42 17.75 -5.87
C CYS A 134 5.61 17.19 -6.65
N SER A 135 6.83 17.38 -6.14
CA SER A 135 8.06 16.93 -6.81
C SER A 135 8.39 15.44 -6.62
N ILE A 136 7.77 14.78 -5.64
CA ILE A 136 8.01 13.36 -5.35
C ILE A 136 6.91 12.45 -5.93
N SER A 137 7.30 11.24 -6.35
CA SER A 137 6.39 10.15 -6.69
C SER A 137 6.49 9.06 -5.63
N LEU A 138 5.46 8.87 -4.81
CA LEU A 138 5.43 7.85 -3.76
C LEU A 138 5.42 6.44 -4.35
N ILE A 139 4.69 6.22 -5.45
CA ILE A 139 4.69 4.95 -6.17
C ILE A 139 6.05 4.70 -6.82
N GLY A 140 6.68 5.73 -7.39
CA GLY A 140 8.02 5.64 -7.97
C GLY A 140 9.11 5.25 -6.97
N LEU A 141 8.99 5.64 -5.70
CA LEU A 141 9.91 5.19 -4.64
C LEU A 141 9.83 3.69 -4.39
N ILE A 142 8.65 3.09 -4.56
CA ILE A 142 8.44 1.64 -4.46
C ILE A 142 8.94 0.95 -5.74
N SER A 143 8.71 1.56 -6.91
CA SER A 143 9.19 1.07 -8.21
C SER A 143 10.71 1.08 -8.35
N TRP A 144 11.43 1.97 -7.66
CA TRP A 144 12.90 1.98 -7.65
C TRP A 144 13.50 0.74 -6.95
N LEU A 145 12.74 0.05 -6.11
CA LEU A 145 13.11 -1.28 -5.60
C LEU A 145 12.97 -2.39 -6.66
N GLY A 146 12.22 -2.14 -7.74
CA GLY A 146 12.05 -3.06 -8.88
C GLY A 146 12.97 -2.78 -10.07
N ASN A 147 13.44 -1.54 -10.24
CA ASN A 147 14.32 -1.09 -11.33
C ASN A 147 15.69 -0.59 -10.89
N ALA A 148 16.03 -0.67 -9.60
CA ALA A 148 17.42 -0.87 -9.27
C ALA A 148 17.78 -2.24 -9.85
N ASP A 149 18.77 -2.28 -10.73
CA ASP A 149 19.62 -3.44 -10.88
C ASP A 149 20.12 -3.81 -9.48
N LEU A 150 19.31 -4.55 -8.74
CA LEU A 150 19.77 -5.68 -7.97
C LEU A 150 20.60 -6.47 -8.96
N LYS A 151 21.90 -6.13 -9.05
CA LYS A 151 22.91 -7.17 -9.13
C LYS A 151 22.51 -8.14 -8.03
N CYS A 152 21.79 -9.17 -8.46
CA CYS A 152 21.28 -10.28 -7.68
C CYS A 152 22.50 -11.10 -7.23
N ASN A 153 23.35 -10.47 -6.41
CA ASN A 153 24.60 -10.98 -5.89
C ASN A 153 24.78 -10.61 -4.41
N THR A 154 23.75 -10.05 -3.77
CA THR A 154 23.71 -9.94 -2.30
C THR A 154 22.29 -10.10 -1.80
N LEU A 155 21.86 -11.36 -1.74
CA LEU A 155 20.79 -11.95 -0.93
C LEU A 155 19.86 -10.97 -0.18
N THR A 156 18.93 -10.33 -0.88
CA THR A 156 17.68 -9.83 -0.28
C THR A 156 16.69 -11.00 -0.25
N SER A 157 16.64 -11.73 0.86
CA SER A 157 15.65 -12.79 1.06
C SER A 157 14.40 -12.19 1.71
N ILE A 158 13.42 -11.80 0.90
CA ILE A 158 12.04 -11.63 1.38
C ILE A 158 11.46 -13.04 1.49
N THR A 159 11.40 -13.59 2.70
CA THR A 159 10.80 -14.91 2.94
C THR A 159 9.39 -14.73 3.50
N ILE A 160 8.37 -14.97 2.67
CA ILE A 160 6.98 -15.12 3.13
C ILE A 160 6.81 -16.58 3.53
N THR A 161 6.82 -16.87 4.83
CA THR A 161 6.59 -18.22 5.35
C THR A 161 5.19 -18.30 5.97
N HIS A 162 4.39 -19.25 5.49
CA HIS A 162 3.16 -19.67 6.17
C HIS A 162 3.52 -20.76 7.17
N TYR A 163 3.52 -20.46 8.47
CA TYR A 163 3.69 -21.47 9.51
C TYR A 163 2.33 -21.87 10.11
N PRO A 164 2.02 -23.18 10.20
CA PRO A 164 1.03 -23.67 11.15
C PRO A 164 1.67 -23.67 12.54
N LEU A 165 1.16 -22.84 13.46
CA LEU A 165 1.59 -22.84 14.86
C LEU A 165 1.13 -24.15 15.52
N PHE A 166 2.06 -25.10 15.73
CA PHE A 166 1.90 -26.14 16.74
C PHE A 166 1.97 -25.48 18.12
N SER A 167 0.88 -25.57 18.87
CA SER A 167 0.79 -25.08 20.26
C SER A 167 1.50 -26.06 21.21
N PHE A 168 2.27 -25.54 22.16
CA PHE A 168 2.68 -26.25 23.38
C PHE A 168 1.52 -26.30 24.37
#